data_AF-A0A8J6A8W7-F1
#
_entry.id   AF-A0A8J6A8W7-F1
#
_cell.length_a   1.000
_cell.length_b   1.000
_cell.length_c   1.000
_cell.angle_alpha   90.00
_cell.angle_beta   90.00
_cell.angle_gamma   90.00
#
_symmetry.space_group_name_H-M   'P 1'
#
loop_
_entity.id
_entity.type
_entity.pdbx_description
1 polymer ?
#
loop_
_entity_poly.entity_id
_entity_poly.type
_entity_poly.pdbx_seq_one_letter_code
_entity_poly.pdbx_strand_id
1 'polypeptide(L)'
;MFTAEALAEAAIPAEPSATEAPGVLEREEPTWPWKDAPIRTLVQRIYQLQAERSQAFRRLEEGHRQYLRSGPPYDFPRYRSTVHEVTQTFAAASREVLAVEAELAGPRAQPLLASHVRGLQQLEQTRLATVALLQLIRTPELTEQEDTLQMDQLKIK
;
A
#
# COMPACT_ATOMS: atom_id res chain seq x y z
N MET A 1 28.57 54.80 15.31
CA MET A 1 27.89 55.25 16.53
C MET A 1 26.55 54.55 16.60
N PHE A 2 26.27 53.98 17.76
CA PHE A 2 25.10 53.19 18.14
C PHE A 2 23.85 54.04 18.31
N THR A 3 22.67 53.47 17.99
CA THR A 3 21.46 53.32 18.85
C THR A 3 20.35 52.64 18.02
N ALA A 4 19.98 51.39 18.33
CA ALA A 4 18.92 50.93 19.27
C ALA A 4 17.52 50.91 18.61
N GLU A 5 16.95 49.73 18.31
CA GLU A 5 15.93 48.99 19.12
C GLU A 5 14.52 49.65 18.99
N ALA A 6 13.37 48.99 18.80
CA ALA A 6 12.95 47.62 19.04
C ALA A 6 11.57 47.32 18.37
N LEU A 7 11.22 46.02 18.37
CA LEU A 7 9.86 45.44 18.53
C LEU A 7 8.80 45.54 17.42
N ALA A 8 8.58 44.40 16.74
CA ALA A 8 7.24 43.80 16.60
C ALA A 8 7.40 42.29 16.36
N GLU A 9 7.47 41.56 17.47
CA GLU A 9 7.49 40.11 17.59
C GLU A 9 6.14 39.53 17.13
N ALA A 10 6.15 38.78 16.03
CA ALA A 10 4.98 38.04 15.58
C ALA A 10 4.76 36.85 16.51
N ALA A 11 3.86 37.05 17.48
CA ALA A 11 3.40 36.03 18.40
C ALA A 11 2.76 34.86 17.63
N ILE A 12 3.51 33.77 17.52
CA ILE A 12 2.98 32.44 17.18
C ILE A 12 2.27 31.92 18.44
N PRO A 13 0.98 31.58 18.41
CA PRO A 13 0.33 31.00 19.57
C PRO A 13 0.89 29.60 19.83
N ALA A 14 1.37 29.41 21.06
CA ALA A 14 1.84 28.14 21.59
C ALA A 14 0.66 27.15 21.74
N GLU A 15 0.68 26.09 20.94
CA GLU A 15 -0.12 24.88 21.19
C GLU A 15 0.43 24.17 22.45
N PRO A 16 -0.43 23.74 23.38
CA PRO A 16 -0.01 23.11 24.61
C PRO A 16 0.58 21.71 24.36
N SER A 17 1.73 21.47 24.98
CA SER A 17 2.41 20.17 24.98
C SER A 17 1.62 19.11 25.75
N ALA A 18 1.79 17.87 25.28
CA ALA A 18 1.59 16.60 25.97
C ALA A 18 0.16 16.21 26.35
N THR A 19 -0.46 15.41 25.48
CA THR A 19 -1.14 14.20 25.95
C THR A 19 -0.45 13.02 25.28
N GLU A 20 0.46 12.41 26.04
CA GLU A 20 1.02 11.10 25.75
C GLU A 20 -0.14 10.12 25.59
N ALA A 21 -0.40 9.68 24.37
CA ALA A 21 -1.27 8.54 24.12
C ALA A 21 -0.48 7.27 24.50
N PRO A 22 -0.92 6.48 25.50
CA PRO A 22 -0.29 5.22 25.82
C PRO A 22 -0.78 4.19 24.81
N GLY A 23 0.13 3.67 24.00
CA GLY A 23 -0.20 2.60 23.05
C GLY A 23 0.57 2.66 21.74
N VAL A 24 1.88 2.91 21.80
CA VAL A 24 2.75 2.29 20.80
C VAL A 24 2.67 0.80 21.12
N LEU A 25 1.70 0.12 20.50
CA LEU A 25 1.78 -1.31 20.31
C LEU A 25 3.17 -1.52 19.72
N GLU A 26 4.06 -2.13 20.50
CA GLU A 26 5.30 -2.68 19.98
C GLU A 26 4.86 -3.61 18.85
N ARG A 27 4.84 -3.08 17.61
CA ARG A 27 4.83 -3.92 16.44
C ARG A 27 6.11 -4.69 16.59
N GLU A 28 6.00 -5.93 17.03
CA GLU A 28 7.07 -6.91 16.94
C GLU A 28 7.57 -6.81 15.49
N GLU A 29 8.69 -6.11 15.30
CA GLU A 29 9.31 -6.06 14.00
C GLU A 29 9.71 -7.51 13.72
N PRO A 30 9.21 -8.10 12.63
CA PRO A 30 9.57 -9.47 12.29
C PRO A 30 11.08 -9.58 12.29
N THR A 31 11.61 -10.41 13.19
CA THR A 31 13.04 -10.64 13.29
C THR A 31 13.44 -11.45 12.07
N TRP A 32 13.82 -10.75 11.01
CA TRP A 32 14.05 -11.39 9.73
C TRP A 32 15.32 -12.25 9.78
N PRO A 33 15.27 -13.52 9.34
CA PRO A 33 16.39 -14.43 9.44
C PRO A 33 17.45 -14.18 8.35
N TRP A 34 17.63 -12.93 7.90
CA TRP A 34 18.57 -12.63 6.81
C TRP A 34 19.98 -12.35 7.29
N LYS A 35 20.20 -11.94 8.54
CA LYS A 35 21.52 -11.50 9.03
C LYS A 35 22.66 -12.46 8.67
N ASP A 36 22.44 -13.76 8.80
CA ASP A 36 23.45 -14.80 8.53
C ASP A 36 23.17 -15.63 7.26
N ALA A 37 22.07 -15.33 6.54
CA ALA A 37 21.68 -16.10 5.37
C ALA A 37 22.61 -15.85 4.17
N PRO A 38 22.94 -16.83 3.34
CA PRO A 38 23.75 -16.58 2.15
C PRO A 38 22.98 -15.73 1.13
N ILE A 39 23.68 -14.93 0.31
CA ILE A 39 23.03 -14.02 -0.68
C ILE A 39 22.05 -14.77 -1.58
N ARG A 40 22.38 -16.02 -1.98
CA ARG A 40 21.47 -16.87 -2.79
C ARG A 40 20.10 -17.06 -2.13
N THR A 41 20.03 -17.12 -0.80
CA THR A 41 18.78 -17.29 -0.05
C THR A 41 17.93 -16.02 -0.14
N LEU A 42 18.55 -14.84 -0.06
CA LEU A 42 17.84 -13.57 -0.24
C LEU A 42 17.27 -13.46 -1.66
N VAL A 43 18.07 -13.84 -2.67
CA VAL A 43 17.63 -13.85 -4.08
C VAL A 43 16.48 -14.84 -4.28
N GLN A 44 16.57 -16.06 -3.75
CA GLN A 44 15.48 -17.05 -3.79
C GLN A 44 14.22 -16.54 -3.09
N ARG A 45 14.37 -15.84 -1.97
CA ARG A 45 13.24 -15.27 -1.26
C ARG A 45 12.56 -14.17 -2.07
N ILE A 46 13.32 -13.33 -2.78
CA ILE A 46 12.75 -12.34 -3.71
C ILE A 46 11.92 -13.03 -4.80
N TYR A 47 12.40 -14.12 -5.40
CA TYR A 47 11.62 -14.89 -6.38
C TYR A 47 10.31 -15.42 -5.79
N GLN A 48 10.35 -15.97 -4.57
CA GLN A 48 9.17 -16.46 -3.89
C GLN A 48 8.17 -15.33 -3.61
N LEU A 49 8.65 -14.16 -3.17
CA LEU A 49 7.83 -12.97 -2.95
C LEU A 49 7.19 -12.47 -4.27
N GLN A 50 7.88 -12.59 -5.40
CA GLN A 50 7.30 -12.27 -6.72
C GLN A 50 6.23 -13.28 -7.14
N ALA A 51 6.39 -14.56 -6.81
CA ALA A 51 5.37 -15.56 -7.04
C ALA A 51 4.11 -15.31 -6.18
N GLU A 52 4.29 -14.97 -4.91
CA GLU A 52 3.21 -14.57 -3.98
C GLU A 52 2.45 -13.34 -4.51
N ARG A 53 3.15 -12.28 -4.91
CA ARG A 53 2.54 -11.10 -5.54
C ARG A 53 1.78 -11.45 -6.83
N SER A 54 2.37 -12.27 -7.68
CA SER A 54 1.73 -12.71 -8.93
C SER A 54 0.45 -13.50 -8.67
N GLN A 55 0.42 -14.32 -7.62
CA GLN A 55 -0.81 -14.99 -7.19
C GLN A 55 -1.84 -13.99 -6.64
N ALA A 56 -1.41 -13.00 -5.86
CA ALA A 56 -2.28 -11.96 -5.32
C ALA A 56 -2.93 -11.12 -6.45
N PHE A 57 -2.17 -10.74 -7.49
CA PHE A 57 -2.72 -10.09 -8.69
C PHE A 57 -3.77 -10.96 -9.40
N ARG A 58 -3.52 -12.26 -9.57
CA ARG A 58 -4.51 -13.17 -10.18
C ARG A 58 -5.79 -13.25 -9.35
N ARG A 59 -5.68 -13.32 -8.02
CA ARG A 59 -6.84 -13.31 -7.12
C ARG A 59 -7.62 -12.00 -7.22
N LEU A 60 -6.94 -10.86 -7.26
CA LEU A 60 -7.58 -9.56 -7.43
C LEU A 60 -8.33 -9.45 -8.76
N GLU A 61 -7.70 -9.88 -9.84
CA GLU A 61 -8.33 -9.86 -11.17
C GLU A 61 -9.56 -10.77 -11.22
N GLU A 62 -9.47 -11.98 -10.67
CA GLU A 62 -10.59 -12.91 -10.61
C GLU A 62 -11.72 -12.39 -9.72
N GLY A 63 -11.39 -11.84 -8.55
CA GLY A 63 -12.36 -11.20 -7.67
C GLY A 63 -13.10 -10.05 -8.36
N HIS A 64 -12.39 -9.23 -9.14
CA HIS A 64 -13.00 -8.15 -9.90
C HIS A 64 -13.89 -8.67 -11.06
N ARG A 65 -13.47 -9.73 -11.76
CA ARG A 65 -14.33 -10.37 -12.78
C ARG A 65 -15.60 -10.94 -12.16
N GLN A 66 -15.50 -11.58 -10.99
CA GLN A 66 -16.67 -12.11 -10.28
C GLN A 66 -17.61 -10.98 -9.83
N TYR A 67 -17.04 -9.88 -9.33
CA TYR A 67 -17.79 -8.68 -8.99
C TYR A 67 -18.58 -8.13 -10.19
N LEU A 68 -17.95 -7.96 -11.35
CA LEU A 68 -18.65 -7.49 -12.56
C LEU A 68 -19.72 -8.50 -13.03
N ARG A 69 -19.45 -9.81 -12.92
CA ARG A 69 -20.38 -10.87 -13.33
C ARG A 69 -21.56 -11.08 -12.39
N SER A 70 -21.48 -10.64 -11.13
CA SER A 70 -22.61 -10.81 -10.20
C SER A 70 -23.85 -10.06 -10.70
N GLY A 71 -23.64 -9.02 -11.52
CA GLY A 71 -24.70 -8.15 -11.99
C GLY A 71 -25.40 -7.43 -10.82
N PRO A 72 -26.43 -6.63 -11.10
CA PRO A 72 -27.23 -6.01 -10.04
C PRO A 72 -28.10 -7.05 -9.30
N PRO A 73 -28.12 -7.07 -7.96
CA PRO A 73 -27.30 -6.26 -7.06
C PRO A 73 -25.87 -6.80 -6.94
N TYR A 74 -24.89 -5.92 -7.06
CA TYR A 74 -23.48 -6.30 -7.01
C TYR A 74 -23.08 -6.84 -5.63
N ASP A 75 -22.27 -7.91 -5.60
CA ASP A 75 -21.73 -8.47 -4.36
C ASP A 75 -20.48 -7.69 -3.90
N PHE A 76 -20.69 -6.43 -3.53
CA PHE A 76 -19.62 -5.56 -3.02
C PHE A 76 -18.96 -6.09 -1.74
N PRO A 77 -19.68 -6.65 -0.74
CA PRO A 77 -19.06 -7.19 0.46
C PRO A 77 -18.01 -8.27 0.16
N ARG A 78 -18.31 -9.21 -0.75
CA ARG A 78 -17.35 -10.24 -1.17
C ARG A 78 -16.15 -9.67 -1.90
N TYR A 79 -16.37 -8.72 -2.81
CA TYR A 79 -15.28 -8.07 -3.53
C TYR A 79 -14.36 -7.30 -2.57
N ARG A 80 -14.92 -6.54 -1.64
CA ARG A 80 -14.18 -5.81 -0.61
C ARG A 80 -13.31 -6.73 0.25
N SER A 81 -13.83 -7.88 0.67
CA SER A 81 -13.05 -8.88 1.42
C SER A 81 -11.86 -9.38 0.60
N THR A 82 -12.08 -9.67 -0.70
CA THR A 82 -11.00 -10.09 -1.62
C THR A 82 -9.92 -9.01 -1.75
N VAL A 83 -10.31 -7.75 -1.93
CA VAL A 83 -9.38 -6.61 -2.00
C VAL A 83 -8.58 -6.48 -0.71
N HIS A 84 -9.23 -6.64 0.44
CA HIS A 84 -8.58 -6.57 1.74
C HIS A 84 -7.50 -7.66 1.91
N GLU A 85 -7.83 -8.92 1.65
CA GLU A 85 -6.90 -10.06 1.74
C GLU A 85 -5.69 -9.89 0.79
N VAL A 86 -5.94 -9.47 -0.45
CA VAL A 86 -4.88 -9.20 -1.43
C VAL A 86 -4.00 -8.04 -0.97
N THR A 87 -4.58 -6.97 -0.42
CA THR A 87 -3.82 -5.82 0.09
C THR A 87 -2.90 -6.23 1.24
N GLN A 88 -3.36 -7.08 2.16
CA GLN A 88 -2.52 -7.62 3.22
C GLN A 88 -1.35 -8.44 2.66
N THR A 89 -1.61 -9.27 1.64
CA THR A 89 -0.59 -10.08 0.97
C THR A 89 0.48 -9.18 0.33
N PHE A 90 0.08 -8.15 -0.41
CA PHE A 90 1.01 -7.17 -0.99
C PHE A 90 1.81 -6.44 0.09
N ALA A 91 1.16 -5.99 1.16
CA ALA A 91 1.81 -5.26 2.24
C ALA A 91 2.85 -6.14 2.96
N ALA A 92 2.53 -7.42 3.24
CA ALA A 92 3.46 -8.36 3.83
C ALA A 92 4.68 -8.58 2.92
N ALA A 93 4.44 -8.84 1.63
CA ALA A 93 5.52 -9.04 0.68
C ALA A 93 6.39 -7.78 0.50
N SER A 94 5.81 -6.58 0.57
CA SER A 94 6.56 -5.32 0.43
C SER A 94 7.40 -5.00 1.65
N ARG A 95 6.90 -5.23 2.87
CA ARG A 95 7.73 -5.13 4.08
C ARG A 95 8.94 -6.06 3.99
N GLU A 96 8.73 -7.27 3.51
CA GLU A 96 9.81 -8.24 3.42
C GLU A 96 10.86 -7.84 2.38
N VAL A 97 10.43 -7.41 1.18
CA VAL A 97 11.38 -6.94 0.14
C VAL A 97 12.17 -5.71 0.61
N LEU A 98 11.53 -4.75 1.29
CA LEU A 98 12.21 -3.56 1.81
C LEU A 98 13.32 -3.92 2.78
N ALA A 99 13.08 -4.93 3.61
CA ALA A 99 14.04 -5.29 4.62
C ALA A 99 15.14 -6.22 4.04
N VAL A 100 14.87 -6.98 2.96
CA VAL A 100 15.92 -7.58 2.11
C VAL A 100 16.78 -6.51 1.41
N GLU A 101 16.17 -5.44 0.90
CA GLU A 101 16.89 -4.31 0.30
C GLU A 101 17.82 -3.66 1.34
N ALA A 102 17.33 -3.41 2.55
CA ALA A 102 18.11 -2.82 3.63
C ALA A 102 19.30 -3.70 4.05
N GLU A 103 19.09 -5.02 4.13
CA GLU A 103 20.15 -5.99 4.42
C GLU A 103 21.24 -6.02 3.33
N LEU A 104 20.84 -5.92 2.06
CA LEU A 104 21.78 -5.86 0.92
C LEU A 104 22.55 -4.53 0.90
N ALA A 105 21.86 -3.40 1.11
CA ALA A 105 22.47 -2.08 1.07
C ALA A 105 23.40 -1.80 2.27
N GLY A 106 23.02 -2.27 3.46
CA GLY A 106 23.73 -2.02 4.71
C GLY A 106 24.77 -3.10 5.03
N PRO A 107 24.45 -4.09 5.87
CA PRO A 107 25.42 -5.06 6.41
C PRO A 107 26.28 -5.77 5.37
N ARG A 108 25.73 -6.03 4.18
CA ARG A 108 26.40 -6.79 3.12
C ARG A 108 27.19 -5.93 2.14
N ALA A 109 27.02 -4.60 2.20
CA ALA A 109 27.62 -3.66 1.27
C ALA A 109 27.46 -4.06 -0.21
N GLN A 110 26.24 -4.48 -0.60
CA GLN A 110 25.85 -4.87 -1.96
C GLN A 110 24.89 -3.84 -2.58
N PRO A 111 25.32 -2.59 -2.83
CA PRO A 111 24.44 -1.51 -3.28
C PRO A 111 23.85 -1.76 -4.68
N LEU A 112 24.56 -2.47 -5.56
CA LEU A 112 24.05 -2.85 -6.88
C LEU A 112 22.89 -3.84 -6.79
N LEU A 113 22.98 -4.84 -5.91
CA LEU A 113 21.86 -5.77 -5.69
C LEU A 113 20.68 -5.05 -5.05
N ALA A 114 20.93 -4.19 -4.05
CA ALA A 114 19.88 -3.39 -3.44
C ALA A 114 19.17 -2.48 -4.46
N SER A 115 19.90 -1.85 -5.39
CA SER A 115 19.29 -1.00 -6.42
C SER A 115 18.39 -1.80 -7.37
N HIS A 116 18.75 -3.04 -7.70
CA HIS A 116 17.88 -3.94 -8.46
C HIS A 116 16.60 -4.30 -7.70
N VAL A 117 16.71 -4.58 -6.39
CA VAL A 117 15.54 -4.84 -5.54
C VAL A 117 14.62 -3.62 -5.47
N ARG A 118 15.18 -2.43 -5.35
CA ARG A 118 14.42 -1.17 -5.39
C ARG A 118 13.71 -0.97 -6.73
N GLY A 119 14.41 -1.18 -7.84
CA GLY A 119 13.82 -1.12 -9.18
C GLY A 119 12.65 -2.10 -9.34
N LEU A 120 12.78 -3.30 -8.79
CA LEU A 120 11.70 -4.29 -8.75
C LEU A 120 10.50 -3.79 -7.93
N GLN A 121 10.70 -3.16 -6.77
CA GLN A 121 9.60 -2.55 -5.99
C GLN A 121 8.88 -1.45 -6.77
N GLN A 122 9.62 -0.60 -7.49
CA GLN A 122 9.04 0.47 -8.31
C GLN A 122 8.16 -0.10 -9.43
N LEU A 123 8.63 -1.14 -10.12
CA LEU A 123 7.85 -1.83 -11.15
C LEU A 123 6.57 -2.46 -10.57
N GLU A 124 6.65 -3.08 -9.40
CA GLU A 124 5.47 -3.65 -8.72
C GLU A 124 4.47 -2.56 -8.31
N GLN A 125 4.95 -1.39 -7.85
CA GLN A 125 4.08 -0.25 -7.55
C GLN A 125 3.39 0.28 -8.81
N THR A 126 4.12 0.46 -9.91
CA THR A 126 3.55 0.87 -11.20
C THR A 126 2.50 -0.14 -11.66
N ARG A 127 2.79 -1.44 -11.56
CA ARG A 127 1.83 -2.50 -11.92
C ARG A 127 0.55 -2.40 -11.10
N LEU A 128 0.64 -2.20 -9.79
CA LEU A 128 -0.54 -2.07 -8.93
C LEU A 128 -1.38 -0.86 -9.32
N ALA A 129 -0.75 0.29 -9.59
CA ALA A 129 -1.44 1.50 -10.04
C ALA A 129 -2.14 1.29 -11.39
N THR A 130 -1.46 0.67 -12.36
CA THR A 130 -2.05 0.35 -13.67
C THR A 130 -3.23 -0.60 -13.54
N VAL A 131 -3.15 -1.62 -12.69
CA VAL A 131 -4.26 -2.55 -12.44
C VAL A 131 -5.47 -1.81 -11.85
N ALA A 132 -5.25 -0.94 -10.86
CA ALA A 132 -6.34 -0.14 -10.27
C ALA A 132 -7.02 0.76 -11.30
N LEU A 133 -6.25 1.43 -12.16
CA LEU A 133 -6.79 2.25 -13.27
C LEU A 133 -7.59 1.41 -14.26
N LEU A 134 -7.10 0.22 -14.64
CA LEU A 134 -7.82 -0.69 -15.53
C LEU A 134 -9.14 -1.16 -14.93
N GLN A 135 -9.18 -1.42 -13.62
CA GLN A 135 -10.42 -1.76 -12.93
C GLN A 135 -11.41 -0.59 -12.98
N LEU A 136 -10.96 0.63 -12.67
CA LEU A 136 -11.82 1.83 -12.72
C LEU A 136 -12.44 2.03 -14.11
N ILE A 137 -11.65 1.92 -15.17
CA ILE A 137 -12.11 2.10 -16.57
C ILE A 137 -13.10 1.01 -17.00
N ARG A 138 -13.05 -0.19 -16.39
CA ARG A 138 -13.96 -1.32 -16.69
C ARG A 138 -15.21 -1.34 -15.83
N THR A 139 -15.35 -0.38 -14.93
CA THR A 139 -16.48 -0.25 -13.99
C THR A 139 -17.53 0.83 -14.41
N PRO A 140 -17.60 1.39 -15.65
CA PRO A 140 -18.40 2.59 -15.92
C PRO A 140 -19.93 2.36 -15.84
N GLU A 141 -20.39 1.13 -16.06
CA GLU A 141 -21.81 0.75 -15.99
C GLU A 141 -22.40 0.85 -14.56
N LEU A 142 -21.55 0.86 -13.53
CA LEU A 142 -21.97 1.01 -12.13
C LEU A 142 -22.34 2.45 -11.77
N THR A 143 -21.65 3.44 -12.34
CA THR A 143 -21.89 4.87 -12.09
C THR A 143 -23.27 5.32 -12.57
N GLU A 144 -23.71 4.83 -13.74
CA GLU A 144 -25.04 5.17 -14.28
C GLU A 144 -26.18 4.48 -13.51
N GLN A 145 -25.94 3.31 -12.92
CA GLN A 145 -26.92 2.60 -12.10
C GLN A 145 -27.05 3.13 -10.67
N GLU A 146 -25.96 3.59 -10.04
CA GLU A 146 -26.03 4.28 -8.76
C GLU A 146 -26.77 5.62 -8.87
N ASP A 147 -26.54 6.38 -9.94
CA ASP A 147 -27.25 7.65 -10.20
C ASP A 147 -28.75 7.43 -10.44
N THR A 148 -29.14 6.40 -11.20
CA THR A 148 -30.57 6.09 -11.43
C THR A 148 -31.27 5.60 -10.16
N LEU A 149 -30.62 4.77 -9.34
CA LEU A 149 -31.18 4.32 -8.04
C LEU A 149 -31.28 5.47 -7.02
N GLN A 150 -30.37 6.44 -7.05
CA GLN A 150 -30.47 7.66 -6.22
C GLN A 150 -31.60 8.58 -6.71
N MET A 151 -31.78 8.74 -8.02
CA MET A 151 -32.87 9.55 -8.59
C MET A 151 -34.26 8.97 -8.28
N ASP A 152 -34.43 7.65 -8.29
CA ASP A 152 -35.72 7.02 -7.97
C ASP A 152 -36.09 7.13 -6.49
N GLN A 153 -35.10 7.14 -5.59
CA GLN A 153 -35.35 7.42 -4.16
C GLN A 153 -35.72 8.88 -3.87
N LEU A 154 -35.32 9.82 -4.74
CA LEU A 154 -35.69 11.24 -4.61
C LEU A 154 -37.08 11.56 -5.19
N LYS A 155 -37.65 10.68 -6.03
CA LYS A 155 -38.99 10.85 -6.62
C LYS A 155 -40.13 10.30 -5.76
N ILE A 156 -39.83 9.56 -4.70
CA ILE A 156 -40.82 9.07 -3.73
C ILE A 156 -40.73 9.95 -2.48
N LYS A 157 -41.29 11.15 -2.55
CA LYS A 157 -41.57 12.00 -1.38
C LYS A 157 -42.69 12.99 -1.70
#